data_AF-A0AAV5SIA6-F1
#
_entry.id   AF-A0AAV5SIA6-F1
#
_cell.length_a   1.000
_cell.length_b   1.000
_cell.length_c   1.000
_cell.angle_alpha   90.00
_cell.angle_beta   90.00
_cell.angle_gamma   90.00
#
_symmetry.space_group_name_H-M   'P 1'
#
loop_
_entity.id
_entity.type
_entity.pdbx_description
1 polymer ?
#
loop_
_entity_poly.entity_id
_entity_poly.type
_entity_poly.pdbx_seq_one_letter_code
_entity_poly.pdbx_strand_id
1 'polypeptide(L)'
;MIHGHAHYCIMLAVCFSFRYYVMLNQPPSIRFTIAAVIVIYLPTAIIFYLFSQTPIFDPAIAREILDPDGASHMFPSDVIVTGVVNIFDPYCFPGLIWICAPCVPCYMVIQFVGRLMYRSLAANISHMSDKTRSIHREILQGLICQACLPAFYSFGITLYIIRENIKQGSRETVCREKKFSNTF
;
A
#
# COMPACT_ATOMS: atom_id res chain seq x y z
N MET A 1 1.44 -5.84 -9.70
CA MET A 1 2.31 -4.77 -9.14
C MET A 1 1.90 -4.27 -7.75
N ILE A 2 0.62 -4.37 -7.33
CA ILE A 2 0.14 -3.82 -6.05
C ILE A 2 0.60 -4.63 -4.81
N HIS A 3 0.82 -5.95 -4.92
CA HIS A 3 1.39 -6.76 -3.82
C HIS A 3 2.79 -6.32 -3.38
N GLY A 4 3.66 -5.96 -4.34
CA GLY A 4 5.01 -5.50 -4.04
C GLY A 4 5.00 -4.22 -3.19
N HIS A 5 3.99 -3.36 -3.40
CA HIS A 5 3.82 -2.14 -2.64
C HIS A 5 3.47 -2.40 -1.16
N ALA A 6 2.55 -3.33 -0.89
CA ALA A 6 2.19 -3.69 0.48
C ALA A 6 3.39 -4.30 1.22
N HIS A 7 4.12 -5.21 0.58
CA HIS A 7 5.33 -5.79 1.16
C HIS A 7 6.42 -4.74 1.40
N TYR A 8 6.61 -3.81 0.47
CA TYR A 8 7.52 -2.68 0.64
C TYR A 8 7.17 -1.83 1.87
N CYS A 9 5.87 -1.53 2.09
CA CYS A 9 5.42 -0.75 3.24
C CYS A 9 5.72 -1.45 4.57
N ILE A 10 5.49 -2.77 4.63
CA ILE A 10 5.79 -3.59 5.82
C ILE A 10 7.30 -3.59 6.08
N MET A 11 8.12 -3.85 5.05
CA MET A 11 9.58 -3.87 5.17
C MET A 11 10.13 -2.51 5.59
N LEU A 12 9.55 -1.41 5.08
CA LEU A 12 9.91 -0.06 5.49
C LEU A 12 9.61 0.13 7.00
N ALA A 13 8.41 -0.22 7.46
CA ALA A 13 8.03 -0.11 8.87
C ALA A 13 8.95 -0.92 9.80
N VAL A 14 9.32 -2.13 9.39
CA VAL A 14 10.27 -2.98 10.11
C VAL A 14 11.67 -2.35 10.12
N CYS A 15 12.14 -1.80 9.01
CA CYS A 15 13.44 -1.13 8.93
C CYS A 15 13.52 0.09 9.86
N PHE A 16 12.46 0.90 9.92
CA PHE A 16 12.35 2.00 10.88
C PHE A 16 12.40 1.50 12.32
N SER A 17 11.63 0.46 12.63
CA SER A 17 11.57 -0.11 13.98
C SER A 17 12.91 -0.72 14.41
N PHE A 18 13.58 -1.44 13.50
CA PHE A 18 14.90 -2.01 13.73
C PHE A 18 15.97 -0.93 13.95
N ARG A 19 15.95 0.14 13.14
CA ARG A 19 16.90 1.25 13.31
C ARG A 19 16.69 1.98 14.62
N TYR A 20 15.43 2.23 15.00
CA TYR A 20 15.12 2.80 16.30
C TYR A 20 15.61 1.91 17.45
N TYR A 21 15.44 0.59 17.34
CA TYR A 21 15.95 -0.37 18.32
C TYR A 21 17.48 -0.30 18.46
N VAL A 22 18.22 -0.31 17.35
CA VAL A 22 19.70 -0.23 17.36
C VAL A 22 20.22 1.12 17.89
N MET A 23 19.44 2.20 17.77
CA MET A 23 19.82 3.48 18.37
C MET A 23 19.70 3.51 19.90
N LEU A 24 18.87 2.66 20.49
CA LEU A 24 18.64 2.60 21.94
C LEU A 24 19.38 1.44 22.62
N ASN A 25 19.53 0.32 21.91
CA ASN A 25 20.06 -0.93 22.43
C ASN A 25 21.22 -1.43 21.58
N GLN A 26 22.02 -2.35 22.14
CA GLN A 26 23.04 -3.06 21.37
C GLN A 26 22.41 -3.84 20.20
N PRO A 27 23.10 -3.94 19.04
CA PRO A 27 22.55 -4.58 17.85
C PRO A 27 22.21 -6.05 18.14
N PRO A 28 21.01 -6.51 17.72
CA PRO A 28 20.64 -7.91 17.92
C PRO A 28 21.52 -8.82 17.07
N SER A 29 21.63 -10.09 17.49
CA SER A 29 22.44 -11.07 16.76
C SER A 29 21.99 -11.22 15.30
N ILE A 30 22.95 -11.42 14.39
CA ILE A 30 22.67 -11.60 12.95
C ILE A 30 21.67 -12.74 12.70
N ARG A 31 21.76 -13.83 13.47
CA ARG A 31 20.85 -14.98 13.35
C ARG A 31 19.40 -14.60 13.61
N PHE A 32 19.17 -13.77 14.63
CA PHE A 32 17.84 -13.26 14.95
C PHE A 32 17.29 -12.37 13.84
N THR A 33 18.13 -11.47 13.31
CA THR A 33 17.74 -10.59 12.20
C THR A 33 17.38 -11.38 10.94
N ILE A 34 18.17 -12.40 10.58
CA ILE A 34 17.88 -13.28 9.43
C ILE A 34 16.56 -14.03 9.65
N ALA A 35 16.36 -14.60 10.84
CA ALA A 35 15.11 -15.29 11.18
C ALA A 35 13.89 -14.35 11.08
N ALA A 36 14.01 -13.12 11.59
CA ALA A 36 12.95 -12.12 11.50
C ALA A 36 12.60 -11.78 10.04
N VAL A 37 13.60 -11.58 9.17
CA VAL A 37 13.38 -11.29 7.75
C VAL A 37 12.68 -12.45 7.05
N ILE A 38 13.09 -13.70 7.32
CA ILE A 38 12.44 -14.89 6.75
C ILE A 38 10.97 -14.95 7.17
N VAL A 39 10.68 -14.73 8.45
CA VAL A 39 9.30 -14.73 8.99
C VAL A 39 8.44 -13.65 8.32
N ILE A 40 8.99 -12.46 8.07
CA ILE A 40 8.27 -11.36 7.40
C ILE A 40 8.02 -11.65 5.91
N TYR A 41 8.93 -12.35 5.24
CA TYR A 41 8.79 -12.72 3.83
C TYR A 41 7.80 -13.86 3.58
N LEU A 42 7.72 -14.80 4.52
CA LEU A 42 6.88 -16.00 4.44
C LEU A 42 5.42 -15.72 4.04
N PRO A 43 4.68 -14.80 4.67
CA PRO A 43 3.29 -14.54 4.28
C PRO A 43 3.17 -13.98 2.86
N THR A 44 4.14 -13.20 2.39
CA THR A 44 4.13 -12.69 1.01
C THR A 44 4.36 -13.81 0.00
N ALA A 45 5.20 -14.80 0.32
CA ALA A 45 5.38 -15.98 -0.49
C ALA A 45 4.11 -16.85 -0.56
N ILE A 46 3.42 -17.04 0.57
CA ILE A 46 2.14 -17.77 0.63
C ILE A 46 1.10 -17.08 -0.26
N ILE A 47 0.94 -15.77 -0.10
CA ILE A 47 -0.03 -15.00 -0.87
C ILE A 47 0.28 -15.03 -2.37
N PHE A 48 1.56 -14.95 -2.75
CA PHE A 48 1.97 -15.09 -4.15
C PHE A 48 1.64 -16.47 -4.72
N TYR A 49 1.87 -17.52 -3.93
CA TYR A 49 1.51 -18.89 -4.31
C TYR A 49 -0.01 -19.03 -4.51
N LEU A 50 -0.81 -18.54 -3.56
CA LEU A 50 -2.27 -18.58 -3.65
C LEU A 50 -2.79 -17.82 -4.87
N PHE A 51 -2.23 -16.65 -5.15
CA PHE A 51 -2.60 -15.85 -6.32
C PHE A 51 -2.26 -16.57 -7.64
N SER A 52 -1.12 -17.28 -7.69
CA SER A 52 -0.72 -18.10 -8.85
C SER A 52 -1.70 -19.23 -9.16
N GLN A 53 -2.47 -19.70 -8.16
CA GLN A 53 -3.51 -20.72 -8.37
C GLN A 53 -4.83 -20.14 -8.90
N THR A 54 -4.94 -18.83 -9.08
CA THR A 54 -6.16 -18.21 -9.60
C THR A 54 -6.35 -18.61 -11.06
N PRO A 55 -7.47 -19.25 -11.44
CA PRO A 55 -7.70 -19.66 -12.82
C PRO A 55 -7.76 -18.43 -13.73
N ILE A 56 -6.94 -18.45 -14.78
CA ILE A 56 -7.00 -17.44 -15.85
C ILE A 56 -8.29 -17.70 -16.63
N PHE A 57 -9.24 -16.78 -16.54
CA PHE A 57 -10.54 -16.93 -17.21
C PHE A 57 -10.43 -16.87 -18.73
N ASP A 58 -11.36 -17.57 -19.41
CA ASP A 58 -11.48 -17.58 -20.87
C ASP A 58 -11.70 -16.15 -21.40
N PRO A 59 -10.89 -15.67 -22.37
CA PRO A 59 -11.01 -14.33 -22.94
C PRO A 59 -12.40 -13.99 -23.49
N ALA A 60 -13.25 -14.98 -23.78
CA ALA A 60 -14.63 -14.77 -24.23
C ALA A 60 -15.51 -14.08 -23.18
N ILE A 61 -15.45 -14.53 -21.92
CA ILE A 61 -16.28 -13.99 -20.82
C ILE A 61 -15.76 -12.61 -20.38
N ALA A 62 -14.44 -12.42 -20.39
CA ALA A 62 -13.85 -11.13 -20.07
C ALA A 62 -14.31 -10.02 -21.05
N ARG A 63 -14.46 -10.35 -22.34
CA ARG A 63 -14.94 -9.43 -23.38
C ARG A 63 -16.41 -9.04 -23.18
N GLU A 64 -17.25 -9.98 -22.74
CA GLU A 64 -18.67 -9.71 -22.45
C GLU A 64 -18.84 -8.73 -21.29
N ILE A 65 -18.02 -8.84 -20.25
CA ILE A 65 -18.08 -7.94 -19.08
C ILE A 65 -17.54 -6.53 -19.38
N LEU A 66 -16.62 -6.42 -20.35
CA LEU A 66 -16.01 -5.16 -20.76
C LEU A 66 -16.84 -4.35 -21.76
N ASP A 67 -17.91 -4.91 -22.33
CA ASP A 67 -18.80 -4.20 -23.26
C ASP A 67 -20.23 -4.05 -22.71
N PRO A 68 -20.47 -3.12 -21.76
CA PRO A 68 -21.79 -2.93 -21.17
C PRO A 68 -22.80 -2.19 -22.08
N ASP A 69 -22.39 -1.57 -23.19
CA ASP A 69 -23.26 -0.69 -24.02
C ASP A 69 -23.20 -0.98 -25.54
N GLY A 70 -22.52 -2.04 -26.01
CA GLY A 70 -22.40 -2.32 -27.45
C GLY A 70 -21.53 -1.30 -28.19
N ALA A 71 -20.62 -0.62 -27.48
CA ALA A 71 -19.66 0.25 -28.10
C ALA A 71 -18.54 -0.64 -28.65
N SER A 72 -18.63 -0.93 -29.95
CA SER A 72 -17.72 -1.71 -30.79
C SER A 72 -16.22 -1.41 -30.59
N HIS A 73 -15.67 -1.76 -29.43
CA HIS A 73 -14.25 -1.88 -29.21
C HIS A 73 -13.89 -3.22 -29.84
N MET A 74 -13.57 -3.19 -31.15
CA MET A 74 -12.91 -4.31 -31.80
C MET A 74 -11.55 -4.48 -31.09
N PHE A 75 -11.52 -5.26 -30.02
CA PHE A 75 -10.28 -5.82 -29.50
C PHE A 75 -9.75 -6.71 -30.63
N PRO A 76 -8.63 -6.35 -31.26
CA PRO A 76 -8.11 -7.18 -32.32
C PRO A 76 -7.81 -8.58 -31.74
N SER A 77 -7.99 -9.62 -32.56
CA SER A 77 -7.98 -11.02 -32.13
C SER A 77 -6.66 -11.49 -31.51
N ASP A 78 -5.63 -10.65 -31.55
CA ASP A 78 -4.30 -10.80 -30.97
C ASP A 78 -4.17 -10.25 -29.54
N VAL A 79 -5.18 -9.57 -29.00
CA VAL A 79 -5.15 -9.01 -27.64
C VAL A 79 -5.76 -9.97 -26.64
N ILE A 80 -4.92 -10.49 -25.75
CA ILE A 80 -5.32 -11.30 -24.60
C ILE A 80 -5.81 -10.37 -23.50
N VAL A 81 -7.13 -10.33 -23.32
CA VAL A 81 -7.76 -9.64 -22.19
C VAL A 81 -7.76 -10.61 -21.00
N THR A 82 -6.92 -10.31 -20.00
CA THR A 82 -6.86 -11.08 -18.75
C THR A 82 -7.30 -10.19 -17.59
N GLY A 83 -8.02 -10.76 -16.63
CA GLY A 83 -8.52 -10.02 -15.49
C GLY A 83 -9.08 -10.92 -14.40
N VAL A 84 -9.13 -10.38 -13.18
CA VAL A 84 -9.82 -11.02 -12.06
C VAL A 84 -11.25 -10.50 -12.05
N VAL A 85 -12.20 -11.37 -12.39
CA VAL A 85 -13.63 -11.01 -12.50
C VAL A 85 -14.28 -11.01 -11.12
N ASN A 86 -13.90 -11.96 -10.25
CA ASN A 86 -14.46 -12.08 -8.91
C ASN A 86 -13.40 -11.82 -7.84
N ILE A 87 -13.49 -10.64 -7.24
CA ILE A 87 -12.57 -10.20 -6.19
C ILE A 87 -12.75 -11.04 -4.89
N PHE A 88 -13.90 -11.71 -4.75
CA PHE A 88 -14.23 -12.56 -3.61
C PHE A 88 -13.80 -14.02 -3.79
N ASP A 89 -13.11 -14.37 -4.87
CA ASP A 89 -12.56 -15.72 -5.02
C ASP A 89 -11.61 -16.06 -3.86
N PRO A 90 -11.66 -17.29 -3.32
CA PRO A 90 -10.87 -17.68 -2.15
C PRO A 90 -9.35 -17.58 -2.37
N TYR A 91 -8.90 -17.56 -3.62
CA TYR A 91 -7.50 -17.38 -4.01
C TYR A 91 -7.09 -15.91 -4.11
N CYS A 92 -8.00 -15.02 -4.49
CA CYS A 92 -7.75 -13.59 -4.68
C CYS A 92 -8.01 -12.78 -3.39
N PHE A 93 -9.04 -13.15 -2.64
CA PHE A 93 -9.51 -12.42 -1.46
C PHE A 93 -8.43 -12.27 -0.37
N PRO A 94 -7.64 -13.30 -0.01
CA PRO A 94 -6.53 -13.14 0.94
C PRO A 94 -5.48 -12.12 0.46
N GLY A 95 -5.21 -12.09 -0.84
CA GLY A 95 -4.30 -11.13 -1.44
C GLY A 95 -4.82 -9.70 -1.32
N LEU A 96 -6.13 -9.49 -1.53
CA LEU A 96 -6.74 -8.17 -1.36
C LEU A 96 -6.62 -7.68 0.09
N ILE A 97 -6.96 -8.53 1.06
CA ILE A 97 -6.79 -8.20 2.48
C ILE A 97 -5.33 -7.88 2.78
N TRP A 98 -4.40 -8.68 2.27
CA TRP A 98 -2.97 -8.47 2.47
C TRP A 98 -2.46 -7.15 1.88
N ILE A 99 -3.10 -6.61 0.85
CA ILE A 99 -2.77 -5.28 0.32
C ILE A 99 -3.36 -4.19 1.22
N CYS A 100 -4.65 -4.30 1.55
CA CYS A 100 -5.40 -3.22 2.17
C CYS A 100 -5.13 -3.10 3.68
N ALA A 101 -5.10 -4.23 4.39
CA ALA A 101 -5.01 -4.26 5.85
C ALA A 101 -3.71 -3.65 6.41
N PRO A 102 -2.51 -3.93 5.85
CA PRO A 102 -1.27 -3.39 6.41
C PRO A 102 -0.97 -1.95 5.98
N CYS A 103 -1.57 -1.43 4.91
CA CYS A 103 -1.22 -0.09 4.40
C CYS A 103 -1.36 0.99 5.49
N VAL A 104 -2.55 1.16 6.06
CA VAL A 104 -2.80 2.18 7.09
C VAL A 104 -1.96 2.00 8.36
N PRO A 105 -1.94 0.82 9.02
CA PRO A 105 -1.17 0.65 10.25
C PRO A 105 0.35 0.75 10.03
N CYS A 106 0.88 0.23 8.92
CA CYS A 106 2.30 0.39 8.62
C CYS A 106 2.68 1.86 8.45
N TYR A 107 1.84 2.67 7.80
CA TYR A 107 2.09 4.11 7.67
C TYR A 107 2.06 4.83 9.01
N MET A 108 1.11 4.52 9.88
CA MET A 108 1.06 5.08 11.23
C MET A 108 2.33 4.75 12.02
N VAL A 109 2.81 3.50 11.93
CA VAL A 109 4.05 3.06 12.58
C VAL A 109 5.27 3.79 12.01
N ILE A 110 5.38 3.91 10.69
CA ILE A 110 6.50 4.62 10.04
C ILE A 110 6.59 6.06 10.52
N GLN A 111 5.46 6.78 10.53
CA GLN A 111 5.40 8.18 10.98
C GLN A 111 5.72 8.30 12.47
N PHE A 112 5.19 7.41 13.30
CA PHE A 112 5.42 7.40 14.74
C PHE A 112 6.88 7.11 15.10
N VAL A 113 7.44 6.02 14.56
CA VAL A 113 8.84 5.61 14.80
C VAL A 113 9.81 6.63 14.20
N GLY A 114 9.51 7.22 13.04
CA GLY A 114 10.31 8.29 12.46
C GLY A 114 10.41 9.51 13.39
N ARG A 115 9.31 9.92 14.01
CA ARG A 115 9.30 11.00 15.02
C ARG A 115 10.09 10.62 16.27
N LEU A 116 9.96 9.39 16.75
CA LEU A 116 10.72 8.89 17.90
C LEU A 116 12.23 8.86 17.63
N MET A 117 12.66 8.39 16.45
CA MET A 117 14.06 8.40 16.02
C MET A 117 14.63 9.82 16.00
N TYR A 118 13.90 10.77 15.41
CA TYR A 118 14.34 12.18 15.38
C TYR A 118 14.52 12.75 16.79
N ARG A 119 13.56 12.51 17.69
CA ARG A 119 13.65 12.95 19.09
C ARG A 119 14.80 12.29 19.84
N SER A 120 14.99 10.98 19.67
CA SER A 120 16.09 10.24 20.29
C SER A 120 17.45 10.73 19.81
N LEU A 121 17.59 11.03 18.52
CA LEU A 121 18.82 11.60 17.97
C LEU A 121 19.10 12.99 18.53
N ALA A 122 18.08 13.83 18.72
CA ALA A 122 18.21 15.15 19.31
C ALA A 122 18.58 15.11 20.81
N ALA A 123 18.07 14.12 21.55
CA ALA A 123 18.36 13.96 22.98
C ALA A 123 19.76 13.37 23.23
N ASN A 124 20.21 12.43 22.39
CA ASN A 124 21.50 11.74 22.56
C ASN A 124 22.69 12.45 21.89
N ILE A 125 22.55 13.74 21.54
CA ILE A 125 23.61 14.55 20.89
C ILE A 125 24.92 14.54 21.70
N SER A 126 24.86 14.46 23.02
CA SER A 126 26.05 14.51 23.89
C SER A 126 26.82 13.19 24.01
N HIS A 127 26.20 12.04 23.69
CA HIS A 127 26.78 10.71 23.93
C HIS A 127 27.31 10.01 22.67
N MET A 128 27.04 10.53 21.47
CA MET A 128 27.51 9.95 20.21
C MET A 128 28.71 10.72 19.65
N SER A 129 29.72 9.99 19.16
CA SER A 129 30.81 10.54 18.35
C SER A 129 30.26 11.24 17.10
N ASP A 130 30.88 12.35 16.69
CA ASP A 130 30.50 13.12 15.50
C ASP A 130 30.44 12.28 14.21
N LYS A 131 31.32 11.27 14.08
CA LYS A 131 31.32 10.35 12.92
C LYS A 131 30.10 9.42 12.92
N THR A 132 29.72 8.88 14.07
CA THR A 132 28.53 8.03 14.20
C THR A 132 27.26 8.86 13.99
N ARG A 133 27.27 10.12 14.46
CA ARG A 133 26.18 11.07 14.31
C ARG A 133 25.90 11.45 12.85
N SER A 134 26.93 11.73 12.05
CA SER A 134 26.73 12.08 10.62
C SER A 134 26.10 10.93 9.84
N ILE A 135 26.57 9.70 10.07
CA ILE A 135 26.02 8.48 9.44
C ILE A 135 24.54 8.30 9.81
N HIS A 136 24.18 8.40 11.10
CA HIS A 136 22.77 8.29 11.51
C HIS A 136 21.91 9.42 10.94
N ARG A 137 22.44 10.63 10.80
CA ARG A 137 21.72 11.78 10.21
C ARG A 137 21.44 11.57 8.73
N GLU A 138 22.40 11.11 7.94
CA GLU A 138 22.21 10.81 6.52
C GLU A 138 21.18 9.69 6.32
N ILE A 139 21.29 8.63 7.14
CA ILE A 139 20.33 7.54 7.21
C ILE A 139 18.92 8.06 7.50
N LEU A 140 18.78 8.96 8.48
CA LEU A 140 17.50 9.53 8.87
C LEU A 140 16.91 10.40 7.77
N GLN A 141 17.73 11.19 7.07
CA GLN A 141 17.29 11.99 5.93
C GLN A 141 16.75 11.12 4.79
N GLY A 142 17.45 10.03 4.44
CA GLY A 142 16.97 9.07 3.45
C GLY A 142 15.63 8.44 3.86
N LEU A 143 15.49 8.12 5.15
CA LEU A 143 14.24 7.57 5.70
C LEU A 143 13.09 8.58 5.68
N ILE A 144 13.34 9.85 6.02
CA ILE A 144 12.33 10.90 5.93
C ILE A 144 11.88 11.07 4.48
N CYS A 145 12.80 11.05 3.53
CA CYS A 145 12.47 11.08 2.11
C CYS A 145 11.60 9.89 1.69
N GLN A 146 11.94 8.68 2.14
CA GLN A 146 11.12 7.48 1.92
C GLN A 146 9.75 7.56 2.60
N ALA A 147 9.64 8.17 3.79
CA ALA A 147 8.38 8.34 4.52
C ALA A 147 7.47 9.41 3.90
N CYS A 148 8.01 10.33 3.10
CA CYS A 148 7.22 11.29 2.32
C CYS A 148 6.42 10.60 1.21
N LEU A 149 6.93 9.53 0.59
CA LEU A 149 6.24 8.81 -0.48
C LEU A 149 4.87 8.25 -0.02
N PRO A 150 4.78 7.53 1.12
CA PRO A 150 3.51 7.19 1.75
C PRO A 150 2.58 8.37 2.03
N ALA A 151 3.13 9.49 2.52
CA ALA A 151 2.34 10.67 2.84
C ALA A 151 1.67 11.24 1.59
N PHE A 152 2.42 11.36 0.48
CA PHE A 152 1.86 11.75 -0.82
C PHE A 152 0.79 10.79 -1.31
N TYR A 153 0.98 9.48 -1.13
CA TYR A 153 -0.01 8.48 -1.51
C TYR A 153 -1.31 8.60 -0.70
N SER A 154 -1.21 8.76 0.62
CA SER A 154 -2.36 8.98 1.51
C SER A 154 -3.11 10.27 1.20
N PHE A 155 -2.37 11.33 0.82
CA PHE A 155 -2.96 12.59 0.38
C PHE A 155 -3.74 12.41 -0.92
N GLY A 156 -3.19 11.68 -1.89
CA GLY A 156 -3.87 11.34 -3.14
C GLY A 156 -5.17 10.56 -2.92
N ILE A 157 -5.15 9.55 -2.04
CA ILE A 157 -6.36 8.79 -1.68
C ILE A 157 -7.41 9.69 -1.04
N THR A 158 -6.99 10.57 -0.12
CA THR A 158 -7.90 11.50 0.56
C THR A 158 -8.57 12.44 -0.43
N LEU A 159 -7.81 13.01 -1.36
CA LEU A 159 -8.35 13.85 -2.44
C LEU A 159 -9.32 13.09 -3.34
N TYR A 160 -9.01 11.84 -3.67
CA TYR A 160 -9.89 10.98 -4.45
C TYR A 160 -11.23 10.76 -3.74
N ILE A 161 -11.20 10.38 -2.45
CA ILE A 161 -12.40 10.16 -1.65
C ILE A 161 -13.23 11.45 -1.57
N ILE A 162 -12.59 12.60 -1.32
CA ILE A 162 -13.27 13.90 -1.30
C ILE A 162 -13.96 14.17 -2.64
N ARG A 163 -13.27 13.94 -3.76
CA ARG A 163 -13.83 14.10 -5.10
C ARG A 163 -15.02 13.18 -5.35
N GLU A 164 -14.94 11.91 -4.96
CA GLU A 164 -16.03 10.95 -5.10
C GLU A 164 -17.27 11.38 -4.31
N ASN A 165 -17.09 11.81 -3.05
CA ASN A 165 -18.17 12.32 -2.21
C ASN A 165 -18.82 13.59 -2.79
N ILE A 166 -18.02 14.52 -3.33
CA ILE A 166 -18.53 15.72 -4.02
C ILE A 166 -19.31 15.32 -5.28
N LYS A 167 -18.81 14.37 -6.07
CA LYS A 167 -19.48 13.88 -7.28
C LYS A 167 -20.79 13.16 -6.95
N GLN A 168 -20.85 12.45 -5.82
CA GLN A 168 -22.05 11.78 -5.35
C GLN A 168 -23.11 12.79 -4.88
N GLY A 169 -22.71 13.80 -4.11
CA GLY A 169 -23.58 14.92 -3.73
C GLY A 169 -24.13 15.72 -4.92
N SER A 170 -23.31 15.94 -5.96
CA SER A 170 -23.77 16.58 -7.20
C SER A 170 -24.70 15.70 -8.05
N ARG A 171 -24.63 14.37 -7.92
CA ARG A 171 -25.53 13.45 -8.62
C ARG A 171 -26.89 13.38 -7.95
N GLU A 172 -26.93 13.48 -6.63
CA GLU A 172 -28.17 13.49 -5.84
C GLU A 172 -29.00 14.77 -6.06
N THR A 173 -28.36 15.95 -6.19
CA THR A 173 -29.06 17.20 -6.50
C THR A 173 -29.71 17.20 -7.88
N VAL A 174 -29.00 16.71 -8.91
CA VAL A 174 -29.54 16.57 -10.28
C VAL A 174 -30.71 15.58 -10.32
N CYS A 175 -30.64 14.49 -9.56
CA CYS A 175 -31.73 13.51 -9.47
C CYS A 175 -32.96 14.09 -8.75
N ARG A 176 -32.76 14.97 -7.77
CA ARG A 176 -33.83 15.65 -7.02
C ARG A 176 -34.55 16.70 -7.88
N GLU A 177 -33.82 17.47 -8.70
CA GLU A 177 -34.42 18.41 -9.66
C GLU A 177 -35.23 17.70 -10.75
N LYS A 178 -34.74 16.59 -11.30
CA LYS A 178 -35.51 15.80 -12.27
C LYS A 178 -36.80 15.22 -11.69
N LYS A 179 -36.79 14.85 -10.40
CA LYS A 179 -37.98 14.35 -9.70
C LYS A 179 -39.02 15.46 -9.45
N PHE A 180 -38.56 16.68 -9.18
CA PHE A 180 -39.44 17.85 -9.05
C PHE A 180 -40.04 18.30 -10.39
N SER A 181 -39.27 18.24 -11.48
CA SER A 181 -39.74 18.59 -12.83
C SER A 181 -40.80 17.63 -13.37
N ASN A 182 -40.77 16.34 -12.99
CA ASN A 182 -41.77 15.35 -13.40
C ASN A 182 -43.05 15.33 -12.54
N THR A 183 -43.17 16.22 -11.54
CA THR A 183 -44.34 16.28 -10.64
C THR A 183 -45.19 17.56 -10.86
N PHE A 184 -44.85 18.37 -11.87
CA PHE A 184 -45.63 19.53 -12.31
C PHE A 184 -46.09 19.37 -13.76
#